data_AF-Q2TH63-F1
#
_entry.id   AF-Q2TH63-F1
#
_cell.length_a   1.000
_cell.length_b   1.000
_cell.length_c   1.000
_cell.angle_alpha   90.00
_cell.angle_beta   90.00
_cell.angle_gamma   90.00
#
_symmetry.space_group_name_H-M   'P 1'
#
loop_
_entity.id
_entity.type
_entity.pdbx_description
1 polymer ?
#
loop_
_entity_poly.entity_id
_entity_poly.type
_entity_poly.pdbx_seq_one_letter_code
_entity_poly.pdbx_strand_id
1 'polypeptide(L)'
;MSRAQLHVILRRTDDWMDGRRSRHTDDTDVLLRIHHVIGELPTYGYRRVWALLRRQAELDGMPAINAKRVYRLMRQNALLLERKPAVPPSKRAHTGRVAVKESNQRWCSDGFEFCCDNGERLRVTFALDCCDREALHWAVTTGGFNSETVQDVMLGAVERRFGNDLPSSPVEWLTDNGSCYRANETRQFARMLGLEPKNTAVRSPESNGIAESFVKTVSAPSATSCENCPVWQQSRPSILMDTNDEFPDNKRYSLLPFLFA
;
A
#
# COMPACT_ATOMS: atom_id res chain seq x y z
N MET A 1 -9.82 33.56 3.01
CA MET A 1 -10.52 34.57 2.19
C MET A 1 -9.47 35.49 1.59
N SER A 2 -9.42 35.63 0.27
CA SER A 2 -8.39 36.47 -0.36
C SER A 2 -8.75 37.97 -0.24
N ARG A 3 -7.74 38.85 -0.30
CA ARG A 3 -7.94 40.32 -0.22
C ARG A 3 -8.89 40.84 -1.32
N ALA A 4 -8.85 40.23 -2.50
CA ALA A 4 -9.74 40.56 -3.61
C ALA A 4 -11.21 40.20 -3.31
N GLN A 5 -11.47 39.05 -2.66
CA GLN A 5 -12.83 38.68 -2.25
C GLN A 5 -13.39 39.63 -1.19
N LEU A 6 -12.55 40.08 -0.26
CA LEU A 6 -12.95 40.99 0.82
C LEU A 6 -13.35 42.38 0.28
N HIS A 7 -12.59 42.90 -0.69
CA HIS A 7 -12.90 44.16 -1.37
C HIS A 7 -14.24 44.13 -2.12
N VAL A 8 -14.55 43.02 -2.80
CA VAL A 8 -15.82 42.83 -3.51
C VAL A 8 -17.00 42.71 -2.54
N ILE A 9 -16.82 42.04 -1.40
CA ILE A 9 -17.87 41.88 -0.39
C ILE A 9 -18.20 43.23 0.27
N LEU A 10 -17.19 44.03 0.60
CA LEU A 10 -17.36 45.34 1.23
C LEU A 10 -18.01 46.41 0.34
N ARG A 11 -18.08 46.18 -0.98
CA ARG A 11 -18.69 47.08 -1.96
C ARG A 11 -20.09 46.66 -2.40
N ARG A 12 -20.65 45.61 -1.79
CA ARG A 12 -22.05 45.20 -2.04
C ARG A 12 -22.98 46.21 -1.39
N THR A 13 -24.07 46.52 -2.09
CA THR A 13 -25.16 47.33 -1.56
C THR A 13 -25.96 46.51 -0.53
N ASP A 14 -26.65 47.17 0.40
CA ASP A 14 -27.39 46.48 1.48
C ASP A 14 -28.55 45.62 0.98
N ASP A 15 -29.03 45.86 -0.24
CA ASP A 15 -30.04 45.08 -0.96
C ASP A 15 -29.46 43.93 -1.80
N TRP A 16 -28.13 43.73 -1.78
CA TRP A 16 -27.48 42.69 -2.57
C TRP A 16 -27.89 41.30 -2.09
N MET A 17 -28.55 40.54 -2.98
CA MET A 17 -28.85 39.13 -2.77
C MET A 17 -28.00 38.24 -3.68
N ASP A 18 -27.47 37.15 -3.13
CA ASP A 18 -26.74 36.16 -3.93
C ASP A 18 -27.70 35.42 -4.86
N GLY A 19 -27.71 35.79 -6.15
CA GLY A 19 -28.54 35.18 -7.18
C GLY A 19 -28.13 33.75 -7.56
N ARG A 20 -27.07 33.18 -6.97
CA ARG A 20 -26.65 31.80 -7.21
C ARG A 20 -27.66 30.83 -6.61
N ARG A 21 -28.64 30.42 -7.42
CA ARG A 21 -29.53 29.30 -7.11
C ARG A 21 -28.79 27.98 -7.35
N SER A 22 -28.89 27.05 -6.39
CA SER A 22 -28.50 25.66 -6.63
C SER A 22 -29.28 25.15 -7.83
N ARG A 23 -28.60 24.74 -8.91
CA ARG A 23 -29.25 23.98 -9.98
C ARG A 23 -29.66 22.64 -9.40
N HIS A 24 -30.96 22.46 -9.17
CA HIS A 24 -31.50 21.15 -8.80
C HIS A 24 -31.54 20.30 -10.07
N THR A 25 -30.46 19.56 -10.32
CA THR A 25 -30.46 18.53 -11.35
C THR A 25 -31.16 17.31 -10.76
N ASP A 26 -32.06 16.67 -11.52
CA ASP A 26 -32.58 15.37 -11.14
C ASP A 26 -31.42 14.38 -11.08
N ASP A 27 -31.14 13.90 -9.87
CA ASP A 27 -30.03 13.02 -9.55
C ASP A 27 -30.50 11.55 -9.41
N THR A 28 -31.79 11.27 -9.68
CA THR A 28 -32.42 9.95 -9.48
C THR A 28 -31.75 8.85 -10.32
N ASP A 29 -31.55 9.08 -11.61
CA ASP A 29 -30.89 8.12 -12.50
C ASP A 29 -29.46 7.81 -12.06
N VAL A 30 -28.70 8.85 -11.69
CA VAL A 30 -27.33 8.68 -11.21
C VAL A 30 -27.30 7.89 -9.91
N LEU A 31 -28.27 8.12 -9.01
CA LEU A 31 -28.37 7.41 -7.75
C LEU A 31 -28.72 5.93 -7.95
N LEU A 32 -29.62 5.59 -8.88
CA LEU A 32 -29.93 4.20 -9.24
C LEU A 32 -28.68 3.47 -9.76
N ARG A 33 -27.90 4.12 -10.62
CA ARG A 33 -26.64 3.57 -11.13
C ARG A 33 -25.60 3.38 -10.01
N ILE A 34 -25.53 4.31 -9.05
CA ILE A 34 -24.68 4.18 -7.85
C ILE A 34 -25.12 2.96 -7.02
N HIS A 35 -26.42 2.77 -6.80
CA HIS A 35 -26.94 1.63 -6.04
C HIS A 35 -26.63 0.29 -6.70
N HIS A 36 -26.73 0.22 -8.03
CA HIS A 36 -26.37 -1.00 -8.77
C HIS A 36 -24.90 -1.37 -8.55
N VAL A 37 -23.98 -0.41 -8.68
CA VAL A 37 -22.54 -0.64 -8.46
C VAL A 37 -22.24 -1.05 -7.01
N ILE A 38 -22.87 -0.40 -6.03
CA ILE A 38 -22.64 -0.71 -4.60
C ILE A 38 -23.24 -2.07 -4.22
N GLY A 39 -24.36 -2.45 -4.83
CA GLY A 39 -25.02 -3.74 -4.58
C GLY A 39 -24.13 -4.94 -4.93
N GLU A 40 -23.33 -4.81 -6.00
CA GLU A 40 -22.35 -5.84 -6.39
C GLU A 40 -21.02 -5.69 -5.63
N LEU A 41 -20.61 -4.44 -5.32
CA LEU A 41 -19.29 -4.12 -4.78
C LEU A 41 -19.38 -3.23 -3.51
N PRO A 42 -19.81 -3.79 -2.36
CA PRO A 42 -20.13 -3.01 -1.16
C PRO A 42 -18.91 -2.36 -0.49
N THR A 43 -17.69 -2.81 -0.81
CA THR A 43 -16.44 -2.27 -0.26
C THR A 43 -15.90 -1.08 -1.06
N TYR A 44 -16.58 -0.66 -2.13
CA TYR A 44 -16.06 0.36 -3.03
C TYR A 44 -16.39 1.77 -2.55
N GLY A 45 -15.34 2.57 -2.36
CA GLY A 45 -15.49 3.99 -2.06
C GLY A 45 -15.92 4.81 -3.28
N TYR A 46 -16.36 6.05 -3.03
CA TYR A 46 -16.94 6.91 -4.08
C TYR A 46 -16.04 7.14 -5.31
N ARG A 47 -14.71 7.12 -5.15
CA ARG A 47 -13.77 7.25 -6.27
C ARG A 47 -13.84 6.04 -7.22
N ARG A 48 -13.98 4.83 -6.67
CA ARG A 48 -14.12 3.60 -7.47
C ARG A 48 -15.49 3.53 -8.13
N VAL A 49 -16.55 3.86 -7.39
CA VAL A 49 -17.90 3.99 -7.95
C VAL A 49 -17.92 4.99 -9.11
N TRP A 50 -17.27 6.16 -8.94
CA TRP A 50 -17.14 7.15 -10.02
C TRP A 50 -16.40 6.61 -11.26
N ALA A 51 -15.29 5.89 -11.06
CA ALA A 51 -14.53 5.32 -12.17
C ALA A 51 -15.36 4.32 -12.99
N LEU A 52 -16.14 3.45 -12.33
CA LEU A 52 -17.03 2.51 -12.99
C LEU A 52 -18.16 3.22 -13.75
N LEU A 53 -18.81 4.20 -13.13
CA LEU A 53 -19.85 5.00 -13.78
C LEU A 53 -19.33 5.76 -15.00
N ARG A 54 -18.08 6.24 -14.94
CA ARG A 54 -17.41 6.91 -16.05
C ARG A 54 -17.12 5.95 -17.20
N ARG A 55 -16.55 4.78 -16.92
CA ARG A 55 -16.30 3.74 -17.93
C ARG A 55 -17.59 3.29 -18.62
N GLN A 56 -18.67 3.09 -17.85
CA GLN A 56 -19.98 2.76 -18.40
C GLN A 56 -20.53 3.88 -19.29
N ALA A 57 -20.42 5.14 -18.85
CA ALA A 57 -20.85 6.27 -19.65
C ALA A 57 -20.05 6.40 -20.97
N GLU A 58 -18.75 6.10 -20.95
CA GLU A 58 -17.91 6.10 -22.15
C GLU A 58 -18.34 5.01 -23.15
N LEU A 59 -18.72 3.81 -22.66
CA LEU A 59 -19.23 2.72 -23.50
C LEU A 59 -20.61 3.03 -24.10
N ASP A 60 -21.49 3.66 -23.32
CA ASP A 60 -22.86 3.99 -23.72
C ASP A 60 -22.96 5.29 -24.53
N GLY A 61 -21.83 5.97 -24.80
CA GLY A 61 -21.80 7.27 -25.48
C GLY A 61 -22.45 8.41 -24.68
N MET A 62 -22.57 8.24 -23.36
CA MET A 62 -23.21 9.16 -22.44
C MET A 62 -22.22 10.16 -21.83
N PRO A 63 -22.68 11.36 -21.41
CA PRO A 63 -21.81 12.33 -20.77
C PRO A 63 -21.26 11.80 -19.43
N ALA A 64 -19.95 11.96 -19.23
CA ALA A 64 -19.28 11.53 -18.01
C ALA A 64 -19.80 12.28 -16.77
N ILE A 65 -20.09 11.53 -15.71
CA ILE A 65 -20.55 12.09 -14.43
C ILE A 65 -19.35 12.65 -13.66
N ASN A 66 -19.48 13.85 -13.10
CA ASN A 66 -18.42 14.46 -12.30
C ASN A 66 -18.24 13.73 -10.95
N ALA A 67 -16.99 13.44 -10.56
CA ALA A 67 -16.66 12.80 -9.28
C ALA A 67 -17.23 13.52 -8.05
N LYS A 68 -17.29 14.86 -8.08
CA LYS A 68 -17.89 15.67 -7.01
C LYS A 68 -19.39 15.42 -6.87
N ARG A 69 -20.09 15.15 -7.98
CA ARG A 69 -21.52 14.81 -8.00
C ARG A 69 -21.74 13.44 -7.37
N VAL A 70 -20.93 12.44 -7.73
CA VAL A 70 -20.97 11.09 -7.14
C VAL A 70 -20.70 11.15 -5.63
N TYR A 71 -19.65 11.86 -5.21
CA TYR A 71 -19.35 12.06 -3.79
C TYR A 71 -20.52 12.68 -3.04
N ARG A 72 -21.12 13.74 -3.58
CA ARG A 72 -22.26 14.43 -2.97
C ARG A 72 -23.44 13.48 -2.79
N LEU A 73 -23.78 12.71 -3.82
CA LEU A 73 -24.92 11.79 -3.79
C LEU A 73 -24.71 10.63 -2.82
N MET A 74 -23.52 10.02 -2.82
CA MET A 74 -23.20 8.98 -1.86
C MET A 74 -23.19 9.51 -0.43
N ARG A 75 -22.71 10.75 -0.21
CA ARG A 75 -22.75 11.38 1.12
C ARG A 75 -24.19 11.65 1.60
N GLN A 76 -25.05 12.18 0.73
CA GLN A 76 -26.44 12.50 1.06
C GLN A 76 -27.28 11.26 1.36
N ASN A 77 -26.95 10.11 0.75
CA ASN A 77 -27.65 8.84 0.93
C ASN A 77 -26.95 7.87 1.90
N ALA A 78 -25.98 8.35 2.70
CA ALA A 78 -25.23 7.53 3.66
C ALA A 78 -24.53 6.28 3.04
N LEU A 79 -24.10 6.39 1.78
CA LEU A 79 -23.43 5.33 1.01
C LEU A 79 -21.89 5.44 1.04
N LEU A 80 -21.33 6.36 1.84
CA LEU A 80 -19.88 6.46 2.01
C LEU A 80 -19.41 5.41 3.03
N LEU A 81 -18.28 4.77 2.73
CA LEU A 81 -17.64 3.86 3.66
C LEU A 81 -17.29 4.57 4.96
N GLU A 82 -17.61 3.93 6.09
CA GLU A 82 -17.17 4.40 7.39
C GLU A 82 -15.65 4.36 7.45
N ARG A 83 -15.07 5.50 7.82
CA ARG A 83 -13.63 5.59 8.02
C ARG A 83 -13.32 4.85 9.32
N LYS A 84 -12.66 3.69 9.23
CA LYS A 84 -12.15 3.00 10.43
C LYS A 84 -11.38 4.02 11.29
N PRO A 85 -11.69 4.16 12.59
CA PRO A 85 -10.94 5.04 13.46
C PRO A 85 -9.48 4.56 13.47
N ALA A 86 -8.55 5.51 13.40
CA ALA A 86 -7.13 5.20 13.53
C ALA A 86 -6.93 4.48 14.87
N VAL A 87 -6.38 3.26 14.82
CA VAL A 87 -6.00 2.53 16.03
C VAL A 87 -5.03 3.44 16.79
N PRO A 88 -5.30 3.76 18.07
CA PRO A 88 -4.40 4.60 18.85
C PRO A 88 -3.01 3.96 18.89
N PRO A 89 -1.93 4.72 18.65
CA PRO A 89 -0.59 4.18 18.81
C PRO A 89 -0.40 3.65 20.24
N SER A 90 0.29 2.52 20.35
CA SER A 90 0.63 1.87 21.61
C SER A 90 1.28 2.88 22.59
N LYS A 91 0.86 2.87 23.85
CA LYS A 91 1.39 3.75 24.92
C LYS A 91 2.66 3.21 25.60
N ARG A 92 3.24 2.08 25.15
CA ARG A 92 4.45 1.54 25.79
C ARG A 92 5.66 2.38 25.40
N ALA A 93 6.59 2.61 26.32
CA ALA A 93 7.87 3.22 25.98
C ALA A 93 8.68 2.22 25.15
N HIS A 94 9.07 2.60 23.95
CA HIS A 94 9.70 1.74 22.96
C HIS A 94 11.17 2.14 22.79
N THR A 95 12.09 1.28 23.21
CA THR A 95 13.56 1.51 23.18
C THR A 95 14.26 0.87 21.97
N GLY A 96 13.50 0.29 21.03
CA GLY A 96 14.04 -0.43 19.88
C GLY A 96 14.29 0.49 18.70
N ARG A 97 15.53 0.95 18.52
CA ARG A 97 15.94 1.67 17.30
C ARG A 97 16.19 0.64 16.18
N VAL A 98 15.22 0.47 15.28
CA VAL A 98 15.31 -0.47 14.15
C VAL A 98 16.23 0.05 13.05
N ALA A 99 16.14 1.36 12.79
CA ALA A 99 16.96 2.03 11.79
C ALA A 99 18.42 2.03 12.24
N VAL A 100 19.25 1.35 11.45
CA VAL A 100 20.68 1.28 11.64
C VAL A 100 21.34 2.43 10.84
N LYS A 101 22.53 2.86 11.26
CA LYS A 101 23.21 4.03 10.68
C LYS A 101 23.85 3.74 9.32
N GLU A 102 24.14 2.48 9.04
CA GLU A 102 24.83 2.04 7.83
C GLU A 102 24.03 0.91 7.17
N SER A 103 24.08 0.88 5.84
CA SER A 103 23.47 -0.18 5.05
C SER A 103 24.15 -1.54 5.30
N ASN A 104 23.42 -2.62 5.06
CA ASN A 104 23.88 -4.00 5.23
C ASN A 104 24.27 -4.37 6.67
N GLN A 105 23.91 -3.56 7.66
CA GLN A 105 24.03 -3.97 9.06
C GLN A 105 22.80 -4.75 9.54
N ARG A 106 21.61 -4.42 9.04
CA ARG A 106 20.36 -5.10 9.41
C ARG A 106 19.35 -5.08 8.27
N TRP A 107 18.88 -6.25 7.91
CA TRP A 107 17.78 -6.47 6.99
C TRP A 107 16.55 -6.95 7.76
N CYS A 108 15.36 -6.54 7.34
CA CYS A 108 14.11 -7.04 7.89
C CYS A 108 13.34 -7.82 6.84
N SER A 109 12.74 -8.93 7.27
CA SER A 109 11.91 -9.78 6.43
C SER A 109 10.58 -10.05 7.10
N ASP A 110 9.52 -9.96 6.31
CA ASP A 110 8.15 -10.16 6.76
C ASP A 110 7.30 -10.75 5.63
N GLY A 111 6.17 -11.33 6.00
CA GLY A 111 5.18 -11.92 5.11
C GLY A 111 3.82 -11.28 5.29
N PHE A 112 3.15 -10.93 4.20
CA PHE A 112 1.76 -10.49 4.23
C PHE A 112 0.90 -11.25 3.23
N GLU A 113 -0.40 -11.28 3.49
CA GLU A 113 -1.37 -11.97 2.65
C GLU A 113 -2.46 -11.00 2.20
N PHE A 114 -2.89 -11.12 0.95
CA PHE A 114 -4.06 -10.44 0.43
C PHE A 114 -4.86 -11.34 -0.53
N CYS A 115 -6.16 -11.06 -0.65
CA CYS A 115 -7.07 -11.79 -1.53
C CYS A 115 -7.14 -11.10 -2.90
N CYS A 116 -7.08 -11.90 -3.95
CA CYS A 116 -7.30 -11.48 -5.32
C CYS A 116 -8.78 -11.62 -5.73
N ASP A 117 -9.19 -10.90 -6.76
CA ASP A 117 -10.58 -10.89 -7.25
C ASP A 117 -11.04 -12.26 -7.80
N ASN A 118 -10.09 -13.08 -8.26
CA ASN A 118 -10.34 -14.46 -8.71
C ASN A 118 -10.56 -15.45 -7.55
N GLY A 119 -10.52 -14.99 -6.29
CA GLY A 119 -10.69 -15.81 -5.09
C GLY A 119 -9.41 -16.47 -4.56
N GLU A 120 -8.28 -16.32 -5.26
CA GLU A 120 -6.99 -16.84 -4.77
C GLU A 120 -6.42 -15.95 -3.65
N ARG A 121 -5.69 -16.57 -2.72
CA ARG A 121 -4.97 -15.87 -1.65
C ARG A 121 -3.49 -15.85 -2.00
N LEU A 122 -2.93 -14.66 -2.18
CA LEU A 122 -1.50 -14.49 -2.41
C LEU A 122 -0.80 -14.14 -1.11
N ARG A 123 0.34 -14.77 -0.91
CA ARG A 123 1.26 -14.53 0.19
C ARG A 123 2.55 -13.99 -0.38
N VAL A 124 3.00 -12.86 0.14
CA VAL A 124 4.23 -12.19 -0.29
C VAL A 124 5.20 -12.18 0.87
N THR A 125 6.39 -12.71 0.65
CA THR A 125 7.53 -12.63 1.57
C THR A 125 8.56 -11.68 0.98
N PHE A 126 9.10 -10.76 1.76
CA PHE A 126 10.09 -9.80 1.25
C PHE A 126 11.27 -9.62 2.21
N ALA A 127 12.34 -9.01 1.69
CA ALA A 127 13.52 -8.57 2.43
C ALA A 127 13.80 -7.10 2.13
N LEU A 128 13.98 -6.29 3.17
CA LEU A 128 14.30 -4.87 3.10
C LEU A 128 15.56 -4.57 3.89
N ASP A 129 16.38 -3.63 3.45
CA ASP A 129 17.43 -3.05 4.28
C ASP A 129 16.83 -1.93 5.18
N CYS A 130 17.11 -2.00 6.49
CA CYS A 130 16.56 -1.11 7.50
C CYS A 130 17.18 0.31 7.48
N CYS A 131 18.29 0.52 6.78
CA CYS A 131 18.98 1.81 6.68
C CYS A 131 18.48 2.62 5.48
N ASP A 132 18.61 2.07 4.27
CA ASP A 132 18.26 2.71 3.00
C ASP A 132 16.77 2.53 2.64
N ARG A 133 16.06 1.63 3.33
CA ARG A 133 14.70 1.22 3.00
C ARG A 133 14.62 0.65 1.57
N GLU A 134 15.68 0.01 1.10
CA GLU A 134 15.72 -0.66 -0.19
C GLU A 134 15.06 -2.04 -0.11
N ALA A 135 14.21 -2.37 -1.08
CA ALA A 135 13.63 -3.71 -1.23
C ALA A 135 14.63 -4.64 -1.94
N LEU A 136 15.34 -5.45 -1.15
CA LEU A 136 16.38 -6.34 -1.63
C LEU A 136 15.82 -7.50 -2.43
N HIS A 137 14.75 -8.16 -1.96
CA HIS A 137 14.13 -9.27 -2.69
C HIS A 137 12.70 -9.54 -2.20
N TRP A 138 11.90 -10.24 -3.00
CA TRP A 138 10.57 -10.72 -2.60
C TRP A 138 10.19 -11.97 -3.40
N ALA A 139 9.30 -12.75 -2.83
CA ALA A 139 8.69 -13.92 -3.47
C ALA A 139 7.19 -13.92 -3.21
N VAL A 140 6.42 -14.38 -4.21
CA VAL A 140 4.96 -14.43 -4.17
C VAL A 140 4.50 -15.87 -4.36
N THR A 141 3.66 -16.36 -3.46
CA THR A 141 3.12 -17.73 -3.53
C THR A 141 1.60 -17.75 -3.31
N THR A 142 0.93 -18.72 -3.93
CA THR A 142 -0.48 -19.06 -3.66
C THR A 142 -0.59 -20.11 -2.54
N GLY A 143 0.47 -20.89 -2.32
CA GLY A 143 0.62 -21.84 -1.22
C GLY A 143 0.88 -21.16 0.13
N GLY A 144 0.98 -21.94 1.21
CA GLY A 144 1.25 -21.41 2.56
C GLY A 144 2.64 -20.79 2.71
N PHE A 145 2.87 -20.08 3.82
CA PHE A 145 4.22 -19.64 4.19
C PHE A 145 5.09 -20.86 4.53
N ASN A 146 5.87 -21.33 3.56
CA ASN A 146 6.81 -22.43 3.73
C ASN A 146 8.22 -21.89 4.03
N SER A 147 9.08 -22.75 4.56
CA SER A 147 10.48 -22.41 4.84
C SER A 147 11.30 -22.25 3.57
N GLU A 148 10.91 -22.92 2.47
CA GLU A 148 11.55 -22.85 1.15
C GLU A 148 11.48 -21.43 0.56
N THR A 149 10.30 -20.82 0.49
CA THR A 149 10.15 -19.44 -0.01
C THR A 149 10.92 -18.43 0.82
N VAL A 150 11.06 -18.65 2.13
CA VAL A 150 11.89 -17.79 2.99
C VAL A 150 13.38 -17.95 2.64
N GLN A 151 13.85 -19.17 2.40
CA GLN A 151 15.23 -19.44 2.00
C GLN A 151 15.52 -18.82 0.61
N ASP A 152 14.60 -18.93 -0.35
CA ASP A 152 14.73 -18.30 -1.66
C ASP A 152 14.87 -16.76 -1.54
N VAL A 153 14.08 -16.14 -0.66
CA VAL A 153 14.17 -14.69 -0.41
C VAL A 153 15.49 -14.31 0.25
N MET A 154 16.02 -15.12 1.17
CA MET A 154 17.35 -14.89 1.76
C MET A 154 18.45 -14.95 0.71
N LEU A 155 18.43 -15.99 -0.13
CA LEU A 155 19.41 -16.18 -1.20
C LEU A 155 19.34 -15.04 -2.21
N GLY A 156 18.14 -14.75 -2.74
CA GLY A 156 17.94 -13.69 -3.72
C GLY A 156 18.26 -12.29 -3.20
N ALA A 157 18.16 -12.04 -1.88
CA ALA A 157 18.59 -10.78 -1.27
C ALA A 157 20.12 -10.66 -1.21
N VAL A 158 20.81 -11.74 -0.82
CA VAL A 158 22.28 -11.78 -0.79
C VAL A 158 22.85 -11.67 -2.20
N GLU A 159 22.34 -12.45 -3.15
CA GLU A 159 22.76 -12.39 -4.55
C GLU A 159 22.54 -11.00 -5.16
N ARG A 160 21.41 -10.34 -4.85
CA ARG A 160 21.16 -8.99 -5.36
C ARG A 160 22.12 -7.95 -4.77
N ARG A 161 22.52 -8.10 -3.49
CA ARG A 161 23.36 -7.09 -2.83
C ARG A 161 24.85 -7.31 -3.02
N PHE A 162 25.28 -8.57 -3.04
CA PHE A 162 26.69 -8.97 -3.02
C PHE A 162 27.10 -9.78 -4.25
N GLY A 163 26.18 -10.05 -5.19
CA GLY A 163 26.48 -10.85 -6.37
C GLY A 163 26.79 -12.29 -5.99
N ASN A 164 27.94 -12.79 -6.44
CA ASN A 164 28.39 -14.15 -6.11
C ASN A 164 29.18 -14.23 -4.79
N ASP A 165 29.40 -13.09 -4.13
CA ASP A 165 30.15 -13.03 -2.88
C ASP A 165 29.22 -13.05 -1.67
N LEU A 166 29.75 -13.52 -0.54
CA LEU A 166 29.07 -13.43 0.76
C LEU A 166 29.40 -12.09 1.44
N PRO A 167 28.52 -11.59 2.32
CA PRO A 167 28.80 -10.37 3.06
C PRO A 167 30.09 -10.52 3.89
N SER A 168 30.96 -9.51 3.82
CA SER A 168 32.24 -9.51 4.55
C SER A 168 32.07 -9.44 6.08
N SER A 169 30.89 -9.05 6.55
CA SER A 169 30.50 -9.02 7.96
C SER A 169 29.09 -9.58 8.12
N PRO A 170 28.76 -10.29 9.22
CA PRO A 170 27.43 -10.84 9.43
C PRO A 170 26.35 -9.75 9.35
N VAL A 171 25.34 -9.96 8.51
CA VAL A 171 24.20 -9.05 8.37
C VAL A 171 23.06 -9.54 9.26
N GLU A 172 22.54 -8.70 10.14
CA GLU A 172 21.43 -9.10 11.00
C GLU A 172 20.14 -9.29 10.19
N TRP A 173 19.55 -10.49 10.24
CA TRP A 173 18.30 -10.81 9.58
C TRP A 173 17.15 -10.80 10.58
N LEU A 174 16.45 -9.68 10.65
CA LEU A 174 15.35 -9.44 11.59
C LEU A 174 14.03 -9.99 11.05
N THR A 175 13.42 -10.89 11.79
CA THR A 175 12.13 -11.52 11.43
C THR A 175 11.13 -11.45 12.57
N ASP A 176 9.86 -11.66 12.24
CA ASP A 176 8.83 -11.92 13.23
C ASP A 176 8.98 -13.33 13.84
N ASN A 177 8.07 -13.71 14.74
CA ASN A 177 8.11 -15.03 15.39
C ASN A 177 7.35 -16.12 14.59
N GLY A 178 7.18 -15.92 13.28
CA GLY A 178 6.59 -16.90 12.36
C GLY A 178 7.28 -18.25 12.44
N SER A 179 6.52 -19.34 12.31
CA SER A 179 7.06 -20.70 12.37
C SER A 179 8.04 -21.01 11.25
N CYS A 180 7.84 -20.45 10.06
CA CYS A 180 8.74 -20.58 8.90
C CYS A 180 10.15 -20.00 9.17
N TYR A 181 10.24 -18.89 9.93
CA TYR A 181 11.51 -18.25 10.31
C TYR A 181 12.18 -18.92 11.52
N ARG A 182 11.43 -19.67 12.34
CA ARG A 182 11.97 -20.41 13.49
C ARG A 182 12.49 -21.81 13.15
N ALA A 183 12.17 -22.32 11.97
CA ALA A 183 12.67 -23.61 11.49
C ALA A 183 14.21 -23.66 11.58
N ASN A 184 14.74 -24.75 12.14
CA ASN A 184 16.19 -24.89 12.35
C ASN A 184 16.95 -24.86 11.02
N GLU A 185 16.38 -25.47 9.98
CA GLU A 185 16.92 -25.50 8.62
C GLU A 185 17.06 -24.09 8.05
N THR A 186 16.02 -23.26 8.14
CA THR A 186 16.06 -21.85 7.68
C THR A 186 17.09 -21.02 8.43
N ARG A 187 17.29 -21.26 9.74
CA ARG A 187 18.32 -20.56 10.52
C ARG A 187 19.74 -20.99 10.16
N GLN A 188 19.93 -22.27 9.84
CA GLN A 188 21.22 -22.76 9.35
C GLN A 188 21.51 -22.19 7.95
N PHE A 189 20.51 -22.18 7.08
CA PHE A 189 20.61 -21.58 5.74
C PHE A 189 20.99 -20.09 5.78
N ALA A 190 20.32 -19.31 6.63
CA ALA A 190 20.68 -17.92 6.85
C ALA A 190 22.15 -17.74 7.26
N ARG A 191 22.66 -18.55 8.20
CA ARG A 191 24.06 -18.49 8.63
C ARG A 191 25.05 -18.85 7.53
N MET A 192 24.71 -19.81 6.66
CA MET A 192 25.53 -20.16 5.50
C MET A 192 25.65 -18.98 4.52
N LEU A 193 24.62 -18.14 4.43
CA LEU A 193 24.61 -16.91 3.63
C LEU A 193 25.23 -15.70 4.33
N GLY A 194 25.86 -15.88 5.50
CA GLY A 194 26.42 -14.76 6.27
C GLY A 194 25.37 -13.87 6.93
N LEU A 195 24.14 -14.36 7.09
CA LEU A 195 23.05 -13.68 7.79
C LEU A 195 22.97 -14.18 9.24
N GLU A 196 22.81 -13.27 10.20
CA GLU A 196 22.60 -13.57 11.62
C GLU A 196 21.10 -13.49 11.96
N PRO A 197 20.38 -14.62 12.16
CA PRO A 197 18.95 -14.60 12.44
C PRO A 197 18.67 -13.92 13.79
N LYS A 198 17.90 -12.84 13.77
CA LYS A 198 17.38 -12.17 14.97
C LYS A 198 15.86 -12.14 14.93
N ASN A 199 15.25 -12.49 16.06
CA ASN A 199 13.81 -12.46 16.22
C ASN A 199 13.41 -11.16 16.92
N THR A 200 12.34 -10.52 16.44
CA THR A 200 11.73 -9.38 17.14
C THR A 200 11.19 -9.83 18.50
N ALA A 201 11.31 -8.94 19.50
CA ALA A 201 10.69 -9.16 20.80
C ALA A 201 9.17 -9.33 20.61
N VAL A 202 8.61 -10.34 21.27
CA VAL A 202 7.18 -10.66 21.20
C VAL A 202 6.34 -9.42 21.53
N ARG A 203 5.48 -8.99 20.60
CA ARG A 203 4.59 -7.81 20.70
C ARG A 203 5.31 -6.45 20.67
N SER A 204 6.25 -6.28 19.76
CA SER A 204 6.80 -4.97 19.39
C SER A 204 6.47 -4.65 17.92
N PRO A 205 5.27 -4.11 17.62
CA PRO A 205 4.86 -3.74 16.26
C PRO A 205 5.84 -2.73 15.63
N GLU A 206 6.46 -1.89 16.46
CA GLU A 206 7.39 -0.86 16.03
C GLU A 206 8.76 -1.40 15.60
N SER A 207 9.19 -2.57 16.12
CA SER A 207 10.41 -3.23 15.62
C SER A 207 10.28 -3.74 14.19
N ASN A 208 9.03 -3.88 13.74
CA ASN A 208 8.67 -4.24 12.37
C ASN A 208 8.05 -3.04 11.62
N GLY A 209 8.12 -1.82 12.18
CA GLY A 209 7.42 -0.66 11.65
C GLY A 209 7.85 -0.26 10.23
N ILE A 210 9.08 -0.59 9.83
CA ILE A 210 9.59 -0.40 8.46
C ILE A 210 8.90 -1.36 7.49
N ALA A 211 8.81 -2.64 7.87
CA ALA A 211 8.11 -3.68 7.11
C ALA A 211 6.60 -3.40 7.08
N GLU A 212 5.97 -3.05 8.21
CA GLU A 212 4.55 -2.68 8.26
C GLU A 212 4.23 -1.44 7.40
N SER A 213 5.12 -0.46 7.37
CA SER A 213 4.98 0.72 6.50
C SER A 213 5.12 0.32 5.03
N PHE A 214 6.01 -0.61 4.69
CA PHE A 214 6.15 -1.15 3.34
C PHE A 214 4.89 -1.95 2.94
N VAL A 215 4.38 -2.81 3.82
CA VAL A 215 3.12 -3.53 3.63
C VAL A 215 1.99 -2.55 3.40
N LYS A 216 1.89 -1.44 4.15
CA LYS A 216 0.89 -0.40 3.89
C LYS A 216 1.09 0.26 2.54
N THR A 217 2.32 0.52 2.12
CA THR A 217 2.64 1.11 0.80
C THR A 217 2.27 0.16 -0.34
N VAL A 218 2.52 -1.14 -0.21
CA VAL A 218 2.14 -2.15 -1.22
C VAL A 218 0.62 -2.38 -1.17
N SER A 219 0.04 -2.42 0.03
CA SER A 219 -1.39 -2.64 0.25
C SER A 219 -2.27 -1.45 -0.17
N ALA A 220 -1.73 -0.21 -0.12
CA ALA A 220 -2.50 1.01 -0.39
C ALA A 220 -2.89 1.19 -1.88
N PRO A 221 -2.15 0.64 -2.86
CA PRO A 221 -2.59 0.50 -4.26
C PRO A 221 -2.79 -0.93 -4.78
N SER A 222 -2.35 -2.01 -4.08
CA SER A 222 -2.39 -3.41 -4.59
C SER A 222 -3.76 -3.99 -4.98
N ALA A 223 -4.88 -3.47 -4.52
CA ALA A 223 -6.16 -4.19 -4.63
C ALA A 223 -7.16 -3.52 -5.60
N THR A 224 -6.70 -2.82 -6.64
CA THR A 224 -7.67 -2.29 -7.63
C THR A 224 -8.09 -3.34 -8.63
N SER A 225 -7.27 -4.37 -8.85
CA SER A 225 -7.76 -5.61 -9.41
C SER A 225 -6.62 -6.63 -9.61
N CYS A 226 -6.66 -7.81 -9.00
CA CYS A 226 -5.79 -8.92 -9.40
C CYS A 226 -6.35 -9.51 -10.72
N GLU A 227 -6.44 -8.70 -11.78
CA GLU A 227 -7.41 -8.72 -12.91
C GLU A 227 -7.72 -10.04 -13.61
N ASN A 228 -7.02 -11.16 -13.33
CA ASN A 228 -7.55 -12.53 -13.21
C ASN A 228 -6.36 -13.52 -13.10
N CYS A 229 -5.72 -13.52 -11.92
CA CYS A 229 -4.40 -14.04 -11.57
C CYS A 229 -4.01 -15.50 -11.94
N PRO A 230 -2.82 -15.69 -12.55
CA PRO A 230 -1.93 -16.84 -12.26
C PRO A 230 -0.62 -16.36 -11.61
N VAL A 231 -0.55 -16.51 -10.28
CA VAL A 231 0.48 -16.00 -9.34
C VAL A 231 0.87 -14.53 -9.59
N TRP A 232 -0.18 -13.71 -9.64
CA TRP A 232 -0.32 -12.32 -10.10
C TRP A 232 0.95 -11.54 -10.49
N GLN A 233 1.32 -11.52 -11.77
CA GLN A 233 1.32 -12.66 -12.71
C GLN A 233 2.81 -13.00 -12.91
N GLN A 234 3.24 -14.04 -12.21
CA GLN A 234 4.61 -14.49 -11.90
C GLN A 234 5.53 -13.42 -11.27
N SER A 235 5.15 -12.97 -10.06
CA SER A 235 6.06 -12.32 -9.08
C SER A 235 6.40 -10.85 -9.31
N ARG A 236 5.63 -10.14 -10.12
CA ARG A 236 5.96 -8.79 -10.59
C ARG A 236 6.02 -7.72 -9.47
N PRO A 237 7.08 -6.90 -9.46
CA PRO A 237 6.98 -5.47 -9.17
C PRO A 237 7.47 -4.65 -10.35
N SER A 238 6.59 -3.75 -10.76
CA SER A 238 6.93 -2.60 -11.61
C SER A 238 6.10 -1.40 -11.15
N ILE A 239 5.82 -1.30 -9.84
CA ILE A 239 4.71 -0.51 -9.26
C ILE A 239 5.09 0.38 -8.09
N LEU A 240 6.25 1.03 -8.13
CA LEU A 240 6.18 2.43 -7.74
C LEU A 240 6.59 3.35 -8.91
N MET A 241 6.36 2.92 -10.17
CA MET A 241 6.65 3.77 -11.34
C MET A 241 5.75 5.00 -11.51
N ASP A 242 4.95 5.41 -10.51
CA ASP A 242 4.40 6.78 -10.46
C ASP A 242 3.85 7.21 -9.08
N THR A 243 4.51 6.85 -7.97
CA THR A 243 4.20 7.51 -6.68
C THR A 243 5.13 8.69 -6.41
N ASN A 244 5.54 9.41 -7.45
CA ASN A 244 6.28 10.65 -7.29
C ASN A 244 5.39 11.84 -6.89
N ASP A 245 4.06 11.75 -7.03
CA ASP A 245 3.21 12.93 -6.92
C ASP A 245 2.35 13.09 -5.65
N GLU A 246 2.29 12.13 -4.71
CA GLU A 246 1.38 12.29 -3.54
C GLU A 246 1.89 11.84 -2.16
N PHE A 247 3.21 11.71 -1.92
CA PHE A 247 3.69 11.47 -0.55
C PHE A 247 4.85 12.37 -0.10
N PRO A 248 4.79 12.91 1.13
CA PRO A 248 5.83 13.78 1.67
C PRO A 248 7.19 13.07 1.76
N ASP A 249 8.26 13.82 1.51
CA ASP A 249 9.66 13.38 1.30
C ASP A 249 10.24 12.40 2.33
N ASN A 250 9.63 12.25 3.49
CA ASN A 250 10.07 11.42 4.61
C ASN A 250 9.64 9.94 4.54
N LYS A 251 8.91 9.53 3.49
CA LYS A 251 8.46 8.14 3.25
C LYS A 251 8.90 7.55 1.90
N ARG A 252 9.88 8.16 1.24
CA ARG A 252 10.46 7.61 0.01
C ARG A 252 11.32 6.39 0.34
N TYR A 253 10.93 5.24 -0.18
CA TYR A 253 11.78 4.05 -0.23
C TYR A 253 12.66 4.24 -1.47
N SER A 254 13.99 4.34 -1.32
CA SER A 254 14.86 4.58 -2.47
C SER A 254 15.02 3.31 -3.28
N LEU A 255 14.63 3.38 -4.55
CA LEU A 255 14.94 2.41 -5.59
C LEU A 255 15.44 3.22 -6.80
N LEU A 256 16.74 3.29 -7.03
CA LEU A 256 17.33 3.85 -8.25
C LEU A 256 18.60 3.07 -8.64
N PRO A 257 18.87 2.80 -9.94
CA PRO A 257 17.94 2.66 -11.06
C PRO A 257 18.17 1.40 -11.93
N PHE A 258 17.09 0.71 -12.31
CA PHE A 258 17.05 -0.09 -13.55
C PHE A 258 16.23 0.70 -14.59
N LEU A 259 16.91 1.61 -15.28
CA LEU A 259 16.59 1.96 -16.66
C LEU A 259 17.88 1.67 -17.42
N PHE A 260 17.83 0.69 -18.32
CA PHE A 260 18.92 0.14 -19.15
C PHE A 260 19.81 -0.93 -18.50
N ALA A 261 19.37 -2.19 -18.64
CA ALA A 261 20.18 -3.30 -19.16
C ALA A 261 19.24 -4.31 -19.83
#